data_AF-A0A1M3LLC7-F1
#
_entry.id   AF-A0A1M3LLC7-F1
#
_cell.length_a   1.000
_cell.length_b   1.000
_cell.length_c   1.000
_cell.angle_alpha   90.00
_cell.angle_beta   90.00
_cell.angle_gamma   90.00
#
_symmetry.space_group_name_H-M   'P 1'
#
loop_
_entity.id
_entity.type
_entity.pdbx_description
1 polymer ?
#
loop_
_entity_poly.entity_id
_entity_poly.type
_entity_poly.pdbx_seq_one_letter_code
_entity_poly.pdbx_strand_id
1 'polypeptide(L)'
;MNAQSVSLLTHDVGMMTTARHYGLSFVEIPSDWLLSPEPDERDKKIAAYEKEITSFKATHPAIRASFSHNGKELDRGVIEVEQYRRLSDQDVDILLERIKAYHPQETIFKTHPPDRPMNGIGAALFRWRPPSEQEIREYTEYAYPAWLKQVRDRLSGLAVAMEYPTRRFFIDLDIENTGFKSAQSARVQLVARGGLMLLPEPEDDEENCAEEQTSLPPPPQPPAGKWGTGMFDLGFDQLMPIVDRRGYAHLLSANLPPRPRDPNKFYWEEGRHEMSAQWELTCQEFMHKVGPISFQVPVFVPSDTTITRGAIELTVAAANLPEPFRKVVPVEVRYHEASIDEVVDGLIARL
;
A
#
# COMPACT_ATOMS: atom_id res chain seq x y z
N MET A 1 95.77 10.85 -31.24
CA MET A 1 95.00 9.59 -31.31
C MET A 1 93.94 9.67 -30.22
N ASN A 2 92.67 9.90 -30.58
CA ASN A 2 91.59 9.95 -29.60
C ASN A 2 91.31 8.52 -29.13
N ALA A 3 91.64 8.23 -27.87
CA ALA A 3 91.27 6.97 -27.25
C ALA A 3 89.73 6.92 -27.17
N GLN A 4 89.12 6.06 -27.97
CA GLN A 4 87.68 5.78 -27.86
C GLN A 4 87.45 5.06 -26.52
N SER A 5 86.75 5.71 -25.59
CA SER A 5 86.33 5.09 -24.35
C SER A 5 85.16 4.15 -24.63
N VAL A 6 85.34 2.87 -24.34
CA VAL A 6 84.30 1.85 -24.48
C VAL A 6 83.64 1.67 -23.10
N SER A 7 82.32 1.74 -23.03
CA SER A 7 81.56 1.49 -21.80
C SER A 7 80.52 0.40 -22.03
N LEU A 8 80.32 -0.46 -21.03
CA LEU A 8 79.36 -1.56 -21.07
C LEU A 8 77.95 -1.06 -20.75
N LEU A 9 76.99 -1.21 -21.65
CA LEU A 9 75.58 -0.93 -21.38
C LEU A 9 74.89 -2.21 -20.87
N THR A 10 74.41 -2.24 -19.63
CA THR A 10 73.77 -3.43 -19.05
C THR A 10 72.82 -3.08 -17.91
N HIS A 11 71.76 -3.86 -17.71
CA HIS A 11 70.87 -3.82 -16.54
C HIS A 11 71.06 -5.07 -15.64
N ASP A 12 71.95 -5.98 -16.03
CA ASP A 12 72.23 -7.20 -15.26
C ASP A 12 73.18 -6.90 -14.10
N VAL A 13 72.70 -7.14 -12.88
CA VAL A 13 73.45 -6.88 -11.63
C VAL A 13 74.77 -7.66 -11.56
N GLY A 14 74.81 -8.88 -12.09
CA GLY A 14 76.02 -9.69 -12.16
C GLY A 14 77.05 -9.10 -13.12
N MET A 15 76.61 -8.61 -14.29
CA MET A 15 77.49 -7.95 -15.26
C MET A 15 78.00 -6.59 -14.77
N MET A 16 77.15 -5.80 -14.10
CA MET A 16 77.57 -4.54 -13.46
C MET A 16 78.62 -4.80 -12.37
N THR A 17 78.41 -5.84 -11.54
CA THR A 17 79.35 -6.22 -10.49
C THR A 17 80.69 -6.70 -11.08
N THR A 18 80.64 -7.48 -12.16
CA THR A 18 81.84 -7.98 -12.86
C THR A 18 82.62 -6.84 -13.53
N ALA A 19 81.94 -5.93 -14.24
CA ALA A 19 82.57 -4.76 -14.85
C ALA A 19 83.27 -3.89 -13.80
N ARG A 20 82.62 -3.68 -12.64
CA ARG A 20 83.21 -2.96 -11.51
C ARG A 20 84.44 -3.66 -10.94
N HIS A 21 84.43 -4.98 -10.86
CA HIS A 21 85.57 -5.78 -10.37
C HIS A 21 86.81 -5.65 -11.26
N TYR A 22 86.63 -5.56 -12.58
CA TYR A 22 87.72 -5.40 -13.55
C TYR A 22 88.01 -3.93 -13.93
N GLY A 23 87.39 -2.96 -13.24
CA GLY A 23 87.65 -1.53 -13.46
C GLY A 23 87.13 -0.98 -14.80
N LEU A 24 86.13 -1.62 -15.40
CA LEU A 24 85.49 -1.18 -16.64
C LEU A 24 84.34 -0.21 -16.33
N SER A 25 84.19 0.84 -17.14
CA SER A 25 83.03 1.74 -17.07
C SER A 25 81.79 1.06 -17.64
N PHE A 26 80.66 1.21 -16.94
CA PHE A 26 79.36 0.72 -17.40
C PHE A 26 78.29 1.80 -17.24
N VAL A 27 77.23 1.68 -18.03
CA VAL A 27 76.03 2.51 -17.99
C VAL A 27 74.85 1.58 -17.73
N GLU A 28 74.08 1.88 -16.68
CA GLU A 28 72.84 1.16 -16.39
C GLU A 28 71.76 1.60 -17.40
N ILE A 29 71.00 0.63 -17.91
CA ILE A 29 69.90 0.93 -18.84
C ILE A 29 68.79 1.62 -18.03
N PRO A 30 68.27 2.79 -18.46
CA PRO A 30 67.15 3.43 -17.78
C PRO A 30 65.94 2.50 -17.69
N SER A 31 65.29 2.46 -16.53
CA SER A 31 64.12 1.59 -16.27
C SER A 31 62.97 1.80 -17.27
N ASP A 32 62.84 3.01 -17.81
CA ASP A 32 61.83 3.42 -18.79
C ASP A 32 62.11 2.90 -20.21
N TRP A 33 63.28 2.29 -20.44
CA TRP A 33 63.60 1.53 -21.66
C TRP A 33 63.23 0.05 -21.53
N LEU A 34 62.90 -0.41 -20.32
CA LEU A 34 62.44 -1.78 -20.12
C LEU A 34 60.99 -1.89 -20.57
N LEU A 35 60.68 -2.96 -21.30
CA LEU A 35 59.31 -3.35 -21.56
C LEU A 35 58.62 -3.61 -20.22
N SER A 36 57.32 -3.27 -20.15
CA SER A 36 56.50 -3.71 -19.03
C SER A 36 56.62 -5.24 -18.89
N PRO A 37 56.67 -5.77 -17.65
CA PRO A 37 56.81 -7.20 -17.44
C PRO A 37 55.75 -7.95 -18.24
N GLU A 38 56.18 -8.97 -18.99
CA GLU A 38 55.25 -9.77 -19.78
C GLU A 38 54.18 -10.38 -18.84
N PRO A 39 52.89 -10.36 -19.24
CA PRO A 39 51.83 -10.93 -18.43
C PRO A 39 52.14 -12.41 -18.17
N ASP A 40 52.22 -12.78 -16.89
CA ASP A 40 52.49 -14.15 -16.47
C ASP A 40 51.35 -15.06 -16.96
N GLU A 41 51.60 -16.37 -17.06
CA GLU A 41 50.56 -17.37 -17.35
C GLU A 41 49.39 -17.27 -16.36
N ARG A 42 49.64 -16.77 -15.16
CA ARG A 42 48.60 -16.43 -14.17
C ARG A 42 47.72 -15.26 -14.62
N ASP A 43 48.31 -14.17 -15.10
CA ASP A 43 47.57 -12.99 -15.54
C ASP A 43 46.71 -13.29 -16.77
N LYS A 44 47.25 -14.10 -17.71
CA LYS A 44 46.48 -14.60 -18.86
C LYS A 44 45.29 -15.45 -18.44
N LYS A 45 45.46 -16.32 -17.43
CA LYS A 45 44.37 -17.14 -16.88
C LYS A 45 43.32 -16.29 -16.17
N ILE A 46 43.73 -15.30 -15.38
CA ILE A 46 42.80 -14.37 -14.73
C ILE A 46 41.96 -13.65 -15.78
N ALA A 47 42.59 -13.08 -16.81
CA ALA A 47 41.88 -12.40 -17.88
C ALA A 47 40.93 -13.35 -18.65
N ALA A 48 41.33 -14.61 -18.87
CA ALA A 48 40.47 -15.61 -19.50
C ALA A 48 39.25 -15.95 -18.63
N TYR A 49 39.45 -16.18 -17.33
CA TYR A 49 38.37 -16.46 -16.39
C TYR A 49 37.44 -15.25 -16.22
N GLU A 50 37.97 -14.04 -16.16
CA GLU A 50 37.15 -12.81 -16.12
C GLU A 50 36.28 -12.66 -17.37
N LYS A 51 36.84 -12.97 -18.54
CA LYS A 51 36.11 -12.97 -19.81
C LYS A 51 35.02 -14.04 -19.83
N GLU A 52 35.32 -15.24 -19.33
CA GLU A 52 34.36 -16.33 -19.24
C GLU A 52 33.22 -15.99 -18.27
N ILE A 53 33.53 -15.48 -17.07
CA ILE A 53 32.55 -15.00 -16.09
C ILE A 53 31.68 -13.89 -16.69
N THR A 54 32.28 -12.96 -17.43
CA THR A 54 31.52 -11.88 -18.08
C THR A 54 30.58 -12.43 -19.14
N SER A 55 31.04 -13.38 -19.96
CA SER A 55 30.20 -14.04 -20.97
C SER A 55 29.06 -14.86 -20.33
N PHE A 56 29.33 -15.52 -19.21
CA PHE A 56 28.35 -16.31 -18.46
C PHE A 56 27.32 -15.45 -17.73
N LYS A 57 27.73 -14.29 -17.21
CA LYS A 57 26.80 -13.28 -16.68
C LYS A 57 25.96 -12.65 -17.79
N ALA A 58 26.51 -12.52 -19.00
CA ALA A 58 25.77 -12.00 -20.14
C ALA A 58 24.73 -13.00 -20.70
N THR A 59 24.82 -14.29 -20.39
CA THR A 59 23.87 -15.29 -20.90
C THR A 59 22.58 -15.41 -20.09
N HIS A 60 22.53 -14.86 -18.87
CA HIS A 60 21.39 -15.00 -17.95
C HIS A 60 20.83 -13.64 -17.51
N PRO A 61 19.54 -13.56 -17.16
CA PRO A 61 18.98 -12.41 -16.45
C PRO A 61 19.61 -12.26 -15.06
N ALA A 62 19.59 -11.05 -14.50
CA ALA A 62 20.01 -10.80 -13.13
C ALA A 62 18.94 -9.95 -12.45
N ILE A 63 18.29 -10.51 -11.44
CA ILE A 63 17.18 -9.86 -10.74
C ILE A 63 17.73 -9.14 -9.50
N ARG A 64 17.29 -7.91 -9.29
CA ARG A 64 17.47 -7.15 -8.07
C ARG A 64 16.10 -6.76 -7.53
N ALA A 65 15.94 -6.82 -6.21
CA ALA A 65 14.75 -6.29 -5.57
C ALA A 65 15.10 -5.51 -4.30
N SER A 66 14.33 -4.47 -4.03
CA SER A 66 14.37 -3.67 -2.80
C SER A 66 12.97 -3.54 -2.24
N PHE A 67 12.88 -3.58 -0.91
CA PHE A 67 11.67 -3.24 -0.19
C PHE A 67 11.91 -1.87 0.41
N SER A 68 10.93 -0.99 0.34
CA SER A 68 11.00 0.32 0.97
C SER A 68 9.68 0.66 1.63
N HIS A 69 9.73 1.59 2.58
CA HIS A 69 8.55 2.15 3.22
C HIS A 69 8.78 3.64 3.40
N ASN A 70 7.84 4.45 2.91
CA ASN A 70 7.94 5.91 2.89
C ASN A 70 9.27 6.39 2.26
N GLY A 71 9.70 5.72 1.18
CA GLY A 71 10.92 6.07 0.44
C GLY A 71 12.25 5.65 1.09
N LYS A 72 12.24 4.90 2.19
CA LYS A 72 13.46 4.35 2.83
C LYS A 72 13.55 2.85 2.62
N GLU A 73 14.71 2.36 2.18
CA GLU A 73 14.97 0.93 2.02
C GLU A 73 14.85 0.21 3.37
N LEU A 74 14.18 -0.95 3.36
CA LEU A 74 13.89 -1.78 4.52
C LEU A 74 14.75 -3.05 4.50
N ASP A 75 15.67 -3.14 5.46
CA ASP A 75 16.29 -4.42 5.83
C ASP A 75 15.44 -5.16 6.88
N ARG A 76 14.58 -4.44 7.59
CA ARG A 76 13.65 -4.96 8.60
C ARG A 76 12.43 -4.05 8.71
N GLY A 77 11.24 -4.62 8.60
CA GLY A 77 9.97 -3.92 8.84
C GLY A 77 9.64 -3.85 10.32
N VAL A 78 9.08 -2.73 10.77
CA VAL A 78 8.46 -2.57 12.09
C VAL A 78 7.04 -2.07 11.88
N ILE A 79 6.05 -2.84 12.36
CA ILE A 79 4.64 -2.47 12.34
C ILE A 79 4.26 -2.09 13.77
N GLU A 80 3.78 -0.86 13.95
CA GLU A 80 3.28 -0.36 15.22
C GLU A 80 1.76 -0.48 15.23
N VAL A 81 1.23 -1.35 16.09
CA VAL A 81 -0.20 -1.58 16.23
C VAL A 81 -0.64 -0.96 17.55
N GLU A 82 -1.51 0.04 17.45
CA GLU A 82 -2.19 0.58 18.62
C GLU A 82 -3.32 -0.36 19.02
N GLN A 83 -3.33 -0.81 20.27
CA GLN A 83 -4.39 -1.61 20.86
C GLN A 83 -5.27 -0.72 21.71
N TYR A 84 -6.54 -0.65 21.31
CA TYR A 84 -7.51 0.21 21.96
C TYR A 84 -8.36 -0.63 22.93
N ARG A 85 -8.47 -0.15 24.17
CA ARG A 85 -9.31 -0.84 25.15
C ARG A 85 -10.77 -0.80 24.70
N ARG A 86 -11.38 -1.97 24.49
CA ARG A 86 -12.81 -2.06 24.19
C ARG A 86 -13.64 -1.45 25.32
N LEU A 87 -14.60 -0.60 24.94
CA LEU A 87 -15.59 -0.06 25.87
C LEU A 87 -16.43 -1.21 26.42
N SER A 88 -16.64 -1.22 27.74
CA SER A 88 -17.58 -2.18 28.33
C SER A 88 -19.02 -1.76 28.03
N ASP A 89 -19.96 -2.70 28.13
CA ASP A 89 -21.39 -2.37 27.99
C ASP A 89 -21.83 -1.25 28.95
N GLN A 90 -21.24 -1.20 30.14
CA GLN A 90 -21.51 -0.14 31.12
C GLN A 90 -21.01 1.23 30.64
N ASP A 91 -19.80 1.28 30.08
CA ASP A 91 -19.24 2.51 29.53
C ASP A 91 -20.08 3.00 28.35
N VAL A 92 -20.48 2.09 27.46
CA VAL A 92 -21.37 2.41 26.33
C VAL A 92 -22.71 2.93 26.81
N ASP A 93 -23.32 2.32 27.84
CA ASP A 93 -24.59 2.78 28.40
C ASP A 93 -24.45 4.18 29.03
N ILE A 94 -23.36 4.47 29.75
CA ILE A 94 -23.07 5.81 30.30
C ILE A 94 -22.95 6.86 29.17
N LEU A 95 -22.23 6.52 28.10
CA LEU A 95 -22.07 7.40 26.94
C LEU A 95 -23.39 7.63 26.20
N LEU A 96 -24.23 6.60 26.07
CA LEU A 96 -25.56 6.72 25.49
C LEU A 96 -26.47 7.64 26.30
N GLU A 97 -26.46 7.55 27.63
CA GLU A 97 -27.22 8.48 28.48
C GLU A 97 -26.75 9.93 28.31
N ARG A 98 -25.43 10.14 28.15
CA ARG A 98 -24.88 11.46 27.82
C ARG A 98 -25.36 11.95 26.45
N ILE A 99 -25.35 11.11 25.42
CA ILE A 99 -25.85 11.46 24.08
C ILE A 99 -27.34 11.77 24.10
N LYS A 100 -28.15 11.00 24.84
CA LYS A 100 -29.59 11.30 25.05
C LYS A 100 -29.82 12.64 25.75
N ALA A 101 -28.93 13.03 26.66
CA ALA A 101 -29.02 14.33 27.32
C ALA A 101 -28.73 15.50 26.36
N TYR A 102 -27.82 15.33 25.40
CA TYR A 102 -27.53 16.34 24.36
C TYR A 102 -28.58 16.36 23.25
N HIS A 103 -29.12 15.21 22.87
CA HIS A 103 -30.14 15.06 21.83
C HIS A 103 -31.38 14.36 22.40
N PRO A 104 -32.14 15.03 23.28
CA PRO A 104 -33.32 14.45 23.89
C PRO A 104 -34.38 14.16 22.82
N GLN A 105 -35.11 13.07 23.01
CA GLN A 105 -36.27 12.77 22.18
C GLN A 105 -37.27 13.91 22.25
N GLU A 106 -37.63 14.49 21.10
CA GLU A 106 -38.69 15.49 21.09
C GLU A 106 -40.02 14.80 21.41
N THR A 107 -40.71 15.36 22.41
CA THR A 107 -42.06 14.95 22.81
C THR A 107 -43.09 16.04 22.53
N ILE A 108 -42.63 17.26 22.25
CA ILE A 108 -43.46 18.44 21.99
C ILE A 108 -43.25 18.84 20.52
N PHE A 109 -44.13 18.35 19.65
CA PHE A 109 -44.09 18.68 18.23
C PHE A 109 -44.85 19.97 17.95
N LYS A 110 -44.27 20.87 17.17
CA LYS A 110 -44.91 22.15 16.80
C LYS A 110 -46.13 21.88 15.91
N THR A 111 -47.30 21.96 16.51
CA THR A 111 -48.61 21.84 15.82
C THR A 111 -49.07 23.17 15.23
N HIS A 112 -48.54 24.29 15.70
CA HIS A 112 -48.85 25.63 15.23
C HIS A 112 -47.79 26.16 14.26
N PRO A 113 -48.18 26.90 13.21
CA PRO A 113 -47.22 27.52 12.29
C PRO A 113 -46.33 28.49 13.07
N PRO A 114 -45.01 28.58 12.75
CA PRO A 114 -44.18 29.64 13.29
C PRO A 114 -44.73 31.01 12.87
N ASP A 115 -44.63 32.01 13.76
CA ASP A 115 -45.04 33.39 13.47
C ASP A 115 -44.32 33.89 12.21
N ARG A 116 -45.04 33.94 11.08
CA ARG A 116 -44.51 34.53 9.86
C ARG A 116 -44.88 36.02 9.81
N PRO A 117 -43.92 36.94 9.69
CA PRO A 117 -44.19 38.28 9.20
C PRO A 117 -44.31 38.22 7.66
N MET A 118 -45.43 37.72 7.13
CA MET A 118 -45.66 37.68 5.67
C MET A 118 -47.00 38.31 5.32
N ASN A 119 -47.00 39.65 5.19
CA ASN A 119 -48.13 40.39 4.63
C ASN A 119 -48.06 40.36 3.10
N GLY A 120 -49.09 39.82 2.43
CA GLY A 120 -49.23 39.88 0.96
C GLY A 120 -49.97 38.71 0.31
N ILE A 121 -50.26 38.85 -0.98
CA ILE A 121 -51.07 37.93 -1.83
C ILE A 121 -50.51 36.49 -1.87
N GLY A 122 -49.23 36.28 -1.55
CA GLY A 122 -48.59 34.96 -1.44
C GLY A 122 -48.97 34.13 -0.20
N ALA A 123 -49.60 34.73 0.82
CA ALA A 123 -49.98 34.02 2.05
C ALA A 123 -51.06 32.94 1.83
N ALA A 124 -51.91 33.11 0.80
CA ALA A 124 -52.97 32.15 0.47
C ALA A 124 -52.46 30.89 -0.24
N LEU A 125 -51.24 30.91 -0.79
CA LEU A 125 -50.67 29.81 -1.59
C LEU A 125 -49.97 28.74 -0.74
N PHE A 126 -49.54 29.09 0.48
CA PHE A 126 -48.80 28.20 1.36
C PHE A 126 -49.65 27.81 2.57
N ARG A 127 -50.09 26.55 2.62
CA ARG A 127 -50.77 26.00 3.80
C ARG A 127 -49.75 25.29 4.67
N TRP A 128 -49.64 25.71 5.92
CA TRP A 128 -48.90 24.97 6.93
C TRP A 128 -49.60 23.65 7.22
N ARG A 129 -48.87 22.55 7.16
CA ARG A 129 -49.32 21.24 7.60
C ARG A 129 -48.53 20.85 8.84
N PRO A 130 -49.17 20.65 10.01
CA PRO A 130 -48.49 20.08 11.15
C PRO A 130 -48.01 18.65 10.82
N PRO A 131 -46.99 18.16 11.55
CA PRO A 131 -46.57 16.76 11.41
C PRO A 131 -47.75 15.84 11.73
N SER A 132 -47.90 14.78 10.94
CA SER A 132 -48.97 13.80 11.13
C SER A 132 -48.71 12.90 12.35
N GLU A 133 -49.77 12.34 12.95
CA GLU A 133 -49.62 11.35 14.03
C GLU A 133 -48.85 10.09 13.59
N GLN A 134 -48.81 9.81 12.29
CA GLN A 134 -48.03 8.71 11.74
C GLN A 134 -46.54 9.05 11.71
N GLU A 135 -46.15 10.24 11.22
CA GLU A 135 -44.77 10.72 11.25
C GLU A 135 -44.25 10.85 12.70
N ILE A 136 -45.09 11.28 13.64
CA ILE A 136 -44.75 11.35 15.07
C ILE A 136 -44.51 9.96 15.66
N ARG A 137 -45.37 8.98 15.35
CA ARG A 137 -45.18 7.59 15.79
C ARG A 137 -43.95 6.96 15.17
N GLU A 138 -43.74 7.16 13.88
CA GLU A 138 -42.56 6.66 13.16
C GLU A 138 -41.27 7.18 13.79
N TYR A 139 -41.21 8.47 14.12
CA TYR A 139 -40.08 9.07 14.83
C TYR A 139 -39.90 8.50 16.25
N THR A 140 -40.98 8.44 17.03
CA THR A 140 -40.97 8.12 18.47
C THR A 140 -40.72 6.64 18.74
N GLU A 141 -41.39 5.77 17.99
CA GLU A 141 -41.39 4.31 18.22
C GLU A 141 -40.29 3.60 17.42
N TYR A 142 -39.84 4.16 16.29
CA TYR A 142 -38.93 3.47 15.37
C TYR A 142 -37.64 4.23 15.13
N ALA A 143 -37.69 5.46 14.61
CA ALA A 143 -36.49 6.17 14.15
C ALA A 143 -35.52 6.52 15.30
N TYR A 144 -36.02 7.08 16.40
CA TYR A 144 -35.20 7.46 17.55
C TYR A 144 -34.60 6.25 18.29
N PRO A 145 -35.37 5.19 18.62
CA PRO A 145 -34.79 3.97 19.19
C PRO A 145 -33.81 3.25 18.24
N ALA A 146 -34.10 3.23 16.94
CA ALA A 146 -33.19 2.63 15.95
C ALA A 146 -31.87 3.41 15.85
N TRP A 147 -31.92 4.75 15.89
CA TRP A 147 -30.73 5.59 15.93
C TRP A 147 -29.89 5.30 17.18
N LEU A 148 -30.50 5.24 18.37
CA LEU A 148 -29.77 4.89 19.60
C LEU A 148 -29.11 3.51 19.51
N LYS A 149 -29.77 2.54 18.89
CA LYS A 149 -29.19 1.22 18.62
C LYS A 149 -27.98 1.31 17.69
N GLN A 150 -28.07 2.08 16.60
CA GLN A 150 -26.94 2.30 15.69
C GLN A 150 -25.77 2.98 16.40
N VAL A 151 -26.02 3.99 17.25
CA VAL A 151 -24.98 4.65 18.06
C VAL A 151 -24.33 3.65 19.01
N ARG A 152 -25.10 2.78 19.68
CA ARG A 152 -24.58 1.71 20.55
C ARG A 152 -23.65 0.77 19.78
N ASP A 153 -24.10 0.29 18.63
CA ASP A 153 -23.34 -0.65 17.79
C ASP A 153 -22.03 -0.01 17.31
N ARG A 154 -22.06 1.28 16.93
CA ARG A 154 -20.88 2.06 16.55
C ARG A 154 -19.89 2.26 17.69
N LEU A 155 -20.35 2.66 18.88
CA LEU A 155 -19.50 2.83 20.06
C LEU A 155 -18.85 1.50 20.46
N SER A 156 -19.59 0.40 20.40
CA SER A 156 -19.08 -0.93 20.72
C SER A 156 -18.03 -1.41 19.71
N GLY A 157 -18.18 -1.05 18.43
CA GLY A 157 -17.23 -1.35 17.36
C GLY A 157 -16.06 -0.37 17.23
N LEU A 158 -16.08 0.77 17.96
CA LEU A 158 -15.14 1.87 17.77
C LEU A 158 -13.68 1.46 17.97
N ALA A 159 -13.41 0.65 19.01
CA ALA A 159 -12.07 0.13 19.27
C ALA A 159 -11.52 -0.63 18.05
N VAL A 160 -12.34 -1.51 17.47
CA VAL A 160 -11.93 -2.31 16.29
C VAL A 160 -11.74 -1.42 15.06
N ALA A 161 -12.62 -0.44 14.86
CA ALA A 161 -12.50 0.51 13.76
C ALA A 161 -11.23 1.37 13.87
N MET A 162 -10.82 1.75 15.09
CA MET A 162 -9.59 2.51 15.34
C MET A 162 -8.31 1.67 15.23
N GLU A 163 -8.36 0.38 15.60
CA GLU A 163 -7.24 -0.54 15.41
C GLU A 163 -7.01 -0.89 13.94
N TYR A 164 -8.05 -0.89 13.10
CA TYR A 164 -7.96 -1.38 11.74
C TYR A 164 -6.90 -0.63 10.88
N PRO A 165 -6.85 0.72 10.87
CA PRO A 165 -5.81 1.45 10.16
C PRO A 165 -4.38 1.16 10.68
N THR A 166 -4.19 1.02 11.99
CA THR A 166 -2.86 0.78 12.59
C THR A 166 -2.35 -0.64 12.34
N ARG A 167 -3.25 -1.56 12.01
CA ARG A 167 -2.94 -2.94 11.60
C ARG A 167 -2.62 -3.08 10.11
N ARG A 168 -2.81 -2.03 9.31
CA ARG A 168 -2.52 -1.99 7.86
C ARG A 168 -1.21 -1.25 7.61
N PHE A 169 -0.32 -1.87 6.85
CA PHE A 169 1.00 -1.34 6.56
C PHE A 169 1.35 -1.52 5.08
N PHE A 170 1.84 -0.49 4.42
CA PHE A 170 2.18 -0.56 2.99
C PHE A 170 3.70 -0.66 2.79
N ILE A 171 4.13 -1.62 1.98
CA ILE A 171 5.53 -1.80 1.60
C ILE A 171 5.65 -1.62 0.09
N ASP A 172 6.55 -0.73 -0.32
CA ASP A 172 6.87 -0.55 -1.72
C ASP A 172 7.92 -1.59 -2.12
N LEU A 173 7.57 -2.46 -3.06
CA LEU A 173 8.45 -3.48 -3.61
C LEU A 173 8.89 -3.06 -5.01
N ASP A 174 10.19 -2.82 -5.17
CA ASP A 174 10.80 -2.56 -6.46
C ASP A 174 11.51 -3.83 -6.95
N ILE A 175 11.20 -4.26 -8.17
CA ILE A 175 11.87 -5.38 -8.84
C ILE A 175 12.46 -4.88 -10.16
N GLU A 176 13.74 -5.16 -10.38
CA GLU A 176 14.47 -4.78 -11.59
C GLU A 176 15.24 -5.97 -12.16
N ASN A 177 15.27 -6.09 -13.50
CA ASN A 177 16.22 -6.96 -14.19
C ASN A 177 17.44 -6.15 -14.65
N THR A 178 18.52 -6.24 -13.87
CA THR A 178 19.82 -5.60 -14.14
C THR A 178 20.72 -6.45 -15.06
N GLY A 179 20.23 -7.58 -15.56
CA GLY A 179 20.97 -8.49 -16.43
C GLY A 179 21.16 -7.96 -17.86
N PHE A 180 21.75 -8.81 -18.70
CA PHE A 180 21.92 -8.53 -20.13
C PHE A 180 20.86 -9.20 -21.01
N LYS A 181 19.99 -10.03 -20.41
CA LYS A 181 18.86 -10.67 -21.08
C LYS A 181 17.57 -10.47 -20.30
N SER A 182 16.46 -10.40 -21.04
CA SER A 182 15.11 -10.45 -20.47
C SER A 182 14.87 -11.80 -19.77
N ALA A 183 14.14 -11.80 -18.66
CA ALA A 183 13.69 -13.02 -18.00
C ALA A 183 12.39 -13.52 -18.66
N GLN A 184 12.41 -14.77 -19.13
CA GLN A 184 11.30 -15.37 -19.86
C GLN A 184 10.36 -16.11 -18.91
N SER A 185 9.05 -15.89 -19.08
CA SER A 185 8.01 -16.47 -18.22
C SER A 185 8.32 -16.23 -16.74
N ALA A 186 8.59 -14.97 -16.39
CA ALA A 186 8.91 -14.57 -15.04
C ALA A 186 7.68 -14.71 -14.14
N ARG A 187 7.86 -15.38 -13.00
CA ARG A 187 6.87 -15.55 -11.94
C ARG A 187 7.40 -14.91 -10.67
N VAL A 188 6.63 -13.98 -10.12
CA VAL A 188 6.89 -13.28 -8.87
C VAL A 188 5.92 -13.82 -7.83
N GLN A 189 6.46 -14.35 -6.75
CA GLN A 189 5.69 -14.86 -5.63
C GLN A 189 6.05 -14.07 -4.38
N LEU A 190 5.05 -13.51 -3.70
CA LEU A 190 5.20 -12.96 -2.36
C LEU A 190 4.49 -13.86 -1.37
N VAL A 191 5.14 -14.13 -0.24
CA VAL A 191 4.57 -14.94 0.84
C VAL A 191 4.74 -14.20 2.16
N ALA A 192 3.64 -13.94 2.85
CA ALA A 192 3.60 -13.46 4.21
C ALA A 192 3.69 -14.64 5.19
N ARG A 193 4.63 -14.56 6.15
CA ARG A 193 4.92 -15.59 7.15
C ARG A 193 4.68 -15.05 8.55
N GLY A 194 4.45 -15.95 9.50
CA GLY A 194 4.26 -15.61 10.91
C GLY A 194 2.85 -15.10 11.25
N GLY A 195 1.84 -15.45 10.44
CA GLY A 195 0.45 -15.03 10.63
C GLY A 195 0.09 -13.70 9.97
N LEU A 196 1.05 -13.00 9.37
CA LEU A 196 0.80 -11.83 8.54
C LEU A 196 -0.01 -12.21 7.30
N MET A 197 -0.85 -11.28 6.83
CA MET A 197 -1.63 -11.45 5.60
C MET A 197 -1.34 -10.32 4.62
N LEU A 198 -1.54 -10.59 3.33
CA LEU A 198 -1.51 -9.60 2.26
C LEU A 198 -2.96 -9.23 1.91
N LEU A 199 -3.25 -7.93 1.89
CA LEU A 199 -4.58 -7.41 1.58
C LEU A 199 -4.71 -7.14 0.08
N PRO A 200 -5.87 -7.34 -0.56
CA PRO A 200 -6.08 -6.83 -1.90
C PRO A 200 -5.78 -5.31 -1.98
N GLU A 201 -5.42 -4.83 -3.18
CA GLU A 201 -5.42 -3.38 -3.40
C GLU A 201 -6.82 -2.85 -3.11
N PRO A 202 -6.94 -1.76 -2.34
CA PRO A 202 -8.26 -1.21 -2.03
C PRO A 202 -8.93 -0.82 -3.34
N GLU A 203 -10.15 -1.28 -3.56
CA GLU A 203 -11.01 -0.66 -4.56
C GLU A 203 -11.29 0.78 -4.11
N ASP A 204 -11.43 1.73 -5.04
CA ASP A 204 -11.62 3.17 -4.74
C ASP A 204 -12.78 3.44 -3.73
N ASP A 205 -13.68 2.48 -3.54
CA ASP A 205 -14.82 2.54 -2.62
C ASP A 205 -14.47 2.16 -1.15
N GLU A 206 -13.35 1.47 -0.89
CA GLU A 206 -12.98 1.00 0.48
C GLU A 206 -12.49 2.13 1.39
N GLU A 207 -11.86 3.18 0.85
CA GLU A 207 -11.36 4.32 1.64
C GLU A 207 -12.51 5.09 2.30
N ASN A 208 -13.66 5.23 1.62
CA ASN A 208 -14.85 5.87 2.17
C ASN A 208 -15.46 5.09 3.34
N CYS A 209 -15.30 3.76 3.36
CA CYS A 209 -15.87 2.90 4.39
C CYS A 209 -15.21 3.06 5.76
N ALA A 210 -13.92 3.42 5.82
CA ALA A 210 -13.20 3.64 7.08
C ALA A 210 -13.62 4.96 7.75
N GLU A 211 -13.85 6.01 6.96
CA GLU A 211 -14.35 7.31 7.46
C GLU A 211 -15.79 7.21 7.98
N GLU A 212 -16.65 6.47 7.28
CA GLU A 212 -18.02 6.20 7.74
C GLU A 212 -18.07 5.33 9.02
N GLN A 213 -17.01 4.55 9.29
CA GLN A 213 -16.94 3.70 10.49
C GLN A 213 -16.52 4.44 11.76
N THR A 214 -15.83 5.57 11.62
CA THR A 214 -15.33 6.35 12.76
C THR A 214 -16.25 7.50 13.17
N SER A 215 -17.32 7.77 12.42
CA SER A 215 -18.32 8.80 12.75
C SER A 215 -19.60 8.22 13.36
N LEU A 216 -20.25 9.00 14.24
CA LEU A 216 -21.55 8.65 14.79
C LEU A 216 -22.68 9.10 13.85
N PRO A 217 -23.75 8.29 13.67
CA PRO A 217 -24.85 8.66 12.80
C PRO A 217 -25.57 9.89 13.37
N PRO A 218 -25.99 10.86 12.52
CA PRO A 218 -26.68 12.04 13.00
C PRO A 218 -28.03 11.67 13.61
N PRO A 219 -28.51 12.43 14.61
CA PRO A 219 -29.82 12.19 15.21
C PRO A 219 -30.93 12.33 14.16
N PRO A 220 -32.00 11.51 14.24
CA PRO A 220 -33.14 11.64 13.35
C PRO A 220 -33.77 13.00 13.56
N GLN A 221 -34.09 13.68 12.46
CA GLN A 221 -34.75 14.98 12.55
C GLN A 221 -36.17 14.79 13.09
N PRO A 222 -36.57 15.55 14.12
CA PRO A 222 -37.92 15.49 14.62
C PRO A 222 -38.90 15.95 13.54
N PRO A 223 -40.08 15.32 13.42
CA PRO A 223 -41.07 15.69 12.42
C PRO A 223 -41.55 17.12 12.68
N ALA A 224 -41.20 18.02 11.75
CA ALA A 224 -41.62 19.40 11.76
C ALA A 224 -42.72 19.62 10.70
N GLY A 225 -43.60 20.59 10.98
CA GLY A 225 -44.63 20.94 10.00
C GLY A 225 -44.01 21.50 8.72
N LYS A 226 -44.67 21.22 7.59
CA LYS A 226 -44.20 21.58 6.24
C LYS A 226 -45.11 22.64 5.65
N TRP A 227 -44.52 23.61 4.95
CA TRP A 227 -45.28 24.55 4.13
C TRP A 227 -45.57 23.89 2.79
N GLY A 228 -46.81 23.46 2.57
CA GLY A 228 -47.25 22.91 1.29
C GLY A 228 -47.74 24.03 0.36
N THR A 229 -47.25 24.06 -0.87
CA THR A 229 -47.84 24.84 -1.95
C THR A 229 -49.03 24.06 -2.50
N GLY A 230 -50.25 24.61 -2.41
CA GLY A 230 -51.50 23.89 -2.72
C GLY A 230 -51.67 23.36 -4.16
N MET A 231 -50.67 23.52 -5.02
CA MET A 231 -50.68 23.12 -6.43
C MET A 231 -49.68 22.01 -6.79
N PHE A 232 -48.70 21.70 -5.92
CA PHE A 232 -47.66 20.69 -6.18
C PHE A 232 -47.86 19.37 -5.42
N ASP A 233 -48.91 19.28 -4.61
CA ASP A 233 -49.18 18.14 -3.74
C ASP A 233 -50.06 17.07 -4.40
N LEU A 234 -50.41 17.25 -5.68
CA LEU A 234 -51.00 16.23 -6.53
C LEU A 234 -49.92 15.64 -7.43
N GLY A 235 -49.27 14.58 -6.94
CA GLY A 235 -48.82 13.49 -7.81
C GLY A 235 -47.41 13.54 -8.39
N PHE A 236 -46.44 14.26 -7.80
CA PHE A 236 -45.05 14.18 -8.30
C PHE A 236 -44.31 12.90 -7.88
N ASP A 237 -44.64 12.33 -6.71
CA ASP A 237 -44.09 11.03 -6.27
C ASP A 237 -44.71 9.82 -6.99
N GLN A 238 -45.83 10.01 -7.71
CA GLN A 238 -46.54 8.95 -8.41
C GLN A 238 -46.21 8.87 -9.91
N LEU A 239 -45.37 9.79 -10.41
CA LEU A 239 -45.06 9.93 -11.84
C LEU A 239 -43.60 9.66 -12.22
N MET A 240 -42.74 9.30 -11.28
CA MET A 240 -41.39 8.85 -11.58
C MET A 240 -41.28 7.35 -11.29
N PRO A 241 -41.33 6.47 -12.32
CA PRO A 241 -40.79 5.15 -12.15
C PRO A 241 -39.31 5.33 -11.83
N ILE A 242 -38.86 4.70 -10.74
CA ILE A 242 -37.46 4.50 -10.43
C ILE A 242 -36.84 3.81 -11.64
N VAL A 243 -36.25 4.60 -12.54
CA VAL A 243 -35.41 4.07 -13.60
C VAL A 243 -34.15 3.64 -12.90
N ASP A 244 -34.12 2.37 -12.51
CA ASP A 244 -32.92 1.71 -12.02
C ASP A 244 -31.89 1.69 -13.15
N ARG A 245 -31.08 2.76 -13.21
CA ARG A 245 -30.02 2.95 -14.20
C ARG A 245 -28.82 2.02 -13.99
N ARG A 246 -28.87 1.10 -13.02
CA ARG A 246 -27.78 0.14 -12.74
C ARG A 246 -27.90 -1.19 -13.50
N GLY A 247 -29.01 -1.45 -14.19
CA GLY A 247 -29.28 -2.77 -14.79
C GLY A 247 -28.69 -3.08 -16.18
N TYR A 248 -28.18 -2.10 -16.93
CA TYR A 248 -27.87 -2.32 -18.37
C TYR A 248 -26.37 -2.25 -18.74
N ALA A 249 -25.47 -1.93 -17.81
CA ALA A 249 -24.04 -1.93 -18.09
C ALA A 249 -23.44 -3.34 -18.19
N HIS A 250 -24.06 -4.34 -17.54
CA HIS A 250 -23.54 -5.72 -17.48
C HIS A 250 -23.91 -6.59 -18.69
N LEU A 251 -24.82 -6.15 -19.56
CA LEU A 251 -25.22 -6.91 -20.75
C LEU A 251 -24.45 -6.55 -22.02
N LEU A 252 -23.62 -5.50 -21.98
CA LEU A 252 -22.81 -5.05 -23.13
C LEU A 252 -21.31 -5.40 -23.00
N SER A 253 -20.89 -6.02 -21.90
CA SER A 253 -19.49 -6.36 -21.62
C SER A 253 -19.14 -7.85 -21.77
N ALA A 254 -20.12 -8.72 -22.04
CA ALA A 254 -19.93 -10.17 -21.92
C ALA A 254 -19.25 -10.88 -23.11
N ASN A 255 -18.98 -10.21 -24.24
CA ASN A 255 -18.50 -10.89 -25.47
C ASN A 255 -17.30 -10.22 -26.16
N LEU A 256 -16.57 -9.33 -25.48
CA LEU A 256 -15.28 -8.88 -26.00
C LEU A 256 -14.23 -9.97 -25.72
N PRO A 257 -13.50 -10.48 -26.73
CA PRO A 257 -12.37 -11.35 -26.47
C PRO A 257 -11.42 -10.63 -25.52
N PRO A 258 -10.83 -11.33 -24.53
CA PRO A 258 -9.91 -10.70 -23.59
C PRO A 258 -8.84 -9.98 -24.39
N ARG A 259 -8.63 -8.69 -24.10
CA ARG A 259 -7.58 -7.92 -24.75
C ARG A 259 -6.27 -8.70 -24.60
N PRO A 260 -5.47 -8.84 -25.67
CA PRO A 260 -4.20 -9.55 -25.59
C PRO A 260 -3.36 -8.91 -24.47
N ARG A 261 -2.89 -9.74 -23.55
CA ARG A 261 -2.01 -9.31 -22.46
C ARG A 261 -0.72 -8.77 -23.06
N ASP A 262 -0.26 -7.63 -22.56
CA ASP A 262 1.04 -7.05 -22.89
C ASP A 262 2.13 -7.96 -22.32
N PRO A 263 2.99 -8.58 -23.15
CA PRO A 263 3.96 -9.56 -22.69
C PRO A 263 4.94 -9.01 -21.65
N ASN A 264 5.15 -7.70 -21.60
CA ASN A 264 6.13 -7.03 -20.74
C ASN A 264 5.55 -6.54 -19.41
N LYS A 265 4.28 -6.86 -19.11
CA LYS A 265 3.61 -6.47 -17.86
C LYS A 265 3.35 -7.68 -16.97
N PHE A 266 3.28 -7.40 -15.67
CA PHE A 266 2.88 -8.38 -14.68
C PHE A 266 1.37 -8.48 -14.58
N TYR A 267 0.86 -9.70 -14.53
CA TYR A 267 -0.55 -10.03 -14.36
C TYR A 267 -0.71 -10.95 -13.17
N TRP A 268 -1.81 -10.77 -12.45
CA TRP A 268 -2.18 -11.63 -11.34
C TRP A 268 -2.72 -12.96 -11.88
N GLU A 269 -2.26 -14.08 -11.32
CA GLU A 269 -2.85 -15.40 -11.60
C GLU A 269 -3.90 -15.77 -10.55
N GLU A 270 -3.55 -15.70 -9.27
CA GLU A 270 -4.42 -16.03 -8.14
C GLU A 270 -4.12 -15.10 -6.94
N GLY A 271 -5.12 -14.84 -6.08
CA GLY A 271 -4.92 -14.18 -4.79
C GLY A 271 -5.10 -12.64 -4.73
N ARG A 272 -5.38 -11.95 -5.85
CA ARG A 272 -5.60 -10.48 -5.83
C ARG A 272 -6.94 -10.07 -5.21
N HIS A 273 -7.94 -10.95 -5.20
CA HIS A 273 -9.32 -10.59 -4.84
C HIS A 273 -9.69 -10.89 -3.38
N GLU A 274 -8.82 -11.58 -2.64
CA GLU A 274 -9.08 -11.98 -1.27
C GLU A 274 -7.83 -11.79 -0.41
N MET A 275 -8.04 -11.50 0.87
CA MET A 275 -6.97 -11.46 1.87
C MET A 275 -6.29 -12.84 1.93
N SER A 276 -5.00 -12.88 1.64
CA SER A 276 -4.28 -14.14 1.47
C SER A 276 -2.85 -14.06 2.02
N ALA A 277 -2.30 -15.20 2.41
CA ALA A 277 -0.90 -15.26 2.85
C ALA A 277 0.09 -15.25 1.68
N GLN A 278 -0.39 -15.37 0.44
CA GLN A 278 0.44 -15.53 -0.74
C GLN A 278 -0.15 -14.81 -1.95
N TRP A 279 0.73 -14.11 -2.65
CA TRP A 279 0.47 -13.43 -3.91
C TRP A 279 1.32 -13.98 -5.04
N GLU A 280 0.75 -14.00 -6.24
CA GLU A 280 1.41 -14.51 -7.41
C GLU A 280 1.13 -13.67 -8.66
N LEU A 281 2.21 -13.24 -9.30
CA LEU A 281 2.19 -12.48 -10.55
C LEU A 281 3.03 -13.19 -11.61
N THR A 282 2.56 -13.17 -12.85
CA THR A 282 3.29 -13.70 -14.01
C THR A 282 3.48 -12.64 -15.08
N CYS A 283 4.63 -12.69 -15.74
CA CYS A 283 5.03 -11.82 -16.84
C CYS A 283 5.70 -12.68 -17.91
N GLN A 284 5.36 -12.46 -19.18
CA GLN A 284 5.90 -13.29 -20.26
C GLN A 284 7.36 -12.92 -20.57
N GLU A 285 7.68 -11.63 -20.58
CA GLU A 285 9.03 -11.14 -20.79
C GLU A 285 9.35 -9.97 -19.85
N PHE A 286 10.13 -10.24 -18.81
CA PHE A 286 10.61 -9.19 -17.92
C PHE A 286 11.90 -8.57 -18.47
N MET A 287 11.72 -7.46 -19.19
CA MET A 287 12.78 -6.77 -19.94
C MET A 287 13.91 -6.29 -19.02
N HIS A 288 15.14 -6.41 -19.53
CA HIS A 288 16.32 -5.87 -18.86
C HIS A 288 16.45 -4.35 -19.10
N LYS A 289 17.00 -3.61 -18.13
CA LYS A 289 17.34 -2.17 -18.24
C LYS A 289 16.17 -1.22 -18.52
N VAL A 290 14.93 -1.60 -18.21
CA VAL A 290 13.74 -0.72 -18.32
C VAL A 290 13.54 0.12 -17.04
N GLY A 291 14.29 -0.18 -15.98
CA GLY A 291 14.13 0.39 -14.64
C GLY A 291 13.30 -0.51 -13.73
N PRO A 292 13.21 -0.17 -12.43
CA PRO A 292 12.44 -0.94 -11.47
C PRO A 292 10.94 -0.85 -11.75
N ILE A 293 10.25 -1.98 -11.58
CA ILE A 293 8.79 -2.03 -11.50
C ILE A 293 8.43 -2.03 -10.02
N SER A 294 7.63 -1.04 -9.62
CA SER A 294 7.19 -0.84 -8.24
C SER A 294 5.80 -1.44 -8.03
N PHE A 295 5.62 -2.15 -6.91
CA PHE A 295 4.36 -2.67 -6.43
C PHE A 295 4.12 -2.16 -5.02
N GLN A 296 2.91 -1.71 -4.71
CA GLN A 296 2.55 -1.42 -3.33
C GLN A 296 1.95 -2.69 -2.72
N VAL A 297 2.57 -3.17 -1.65
CA VAL A 297 2.20 -4.41 -0.95
C VAL A 297 1.57 -4.06 0.39
N PRO A 298 0.23 -3.96 0.47
CA PRO A 298 -0.47 -3.82 1.74
C PRO A 298 -0.39 -5.13 2.56
N VAL A 299 0.19 -5.01 3.74
CA VAL A 299 0.36 -6.05 4.74
C VAL A 299 -0.60 -5.77 5.89
N PHE A 300 -1.21 -6.83 6.43
CA PHE A 300 -2.18 -6.75 7.50
C PHE A 300 -1.82 -7.67 8.66
N VAL A 301 -2.01 -7.16 9.88
CA VAL A 301 -1.87 -7.90 11.13
C VAL A 301 -3.26 -8.27 11.66
N PRO A 302 -3.67 -9.54 11.56
CA PRO A 302 -5.01 -9.97 11.98
C PRO A 302 -5.31 -9.68 13.45
N SER A 303 -6.56 -9.36 13.75
CA SER A 303 -7.02 -8.93 15.08
C SER A 303 -7.16 -10.10 16.08
N ASP A 304 -7.27 -11.31 15.58
CA ASP A 304 -7.49 -12.55 16.33
C ASP A 304 -6.19 -13.13 16.92
N THR A 305 -5.03 -12.67 16.46
CA THR A 305 -3.73 -13.26 16.78
C THR A 305 -2.72 -12.19 17.22
N THR A 306 -2.05 -12.44 18.34
CA THR A 306 -0.92 -11.61 18.81
C THR A 306 0.35 -12.07 18.11
N ILE A 307 0.62 -11.47 16.96
CA ILE A 307 1.81 -11.75 16.16
C ILE A 307 2.90 -10.79 16.62
N THR A 308 4.06 -11.30 17.02
CA THR A 308 5.21 -10.45 17.39
C THR A 308 6.29 -10.42 16.30
N ARG A 309 6.34 -11.46 15.47
CA ARG A 309 7.37 -11.65 14.43
C ARG A 309 6.77 -12.32 13.21
N GLY A 310 7.10 -11.79 12.04
CA GLY A 310 6.78 -12.37 10.74
C GLY A 310 7.89 -12.11 9.75
N ALA A 311 7.66 -12.49 8.49
CA ALA A 311 8.55 -12.19 7.40
C ALA A 311 7.78 -12.11 6.08
N ILE A 312 8.30 -11.31 5.15
CA ILE A 312 7.79 -11.25 3.78
C ILE A 312 8.87 -11.82 2.88
N GLU A 313 8.53 -12.91 2.21
CA GLU A 313 9.42 -13.65 1.31
C GLU A 313 9.03 -13.32 -0.13
N LEU A 314 9.97 -12.75 -0.89
CA LEU A 314 9.87 -12.58 -2.32
C LEU A 314 10.67 -13.66 -3.02
N THR A 315 10.04 -14.35 -3.97
CA THR A 315 10.70 -15.27 -4.89
C THR A 315 10.40 -14.85 -6.32
N VAL A 316 11.45 -14.69 -7.13
CA VAL A 316 11.34 -14.42 -8.57
C VAL A 316 11.98 -15.59 -9.32
N ALA A 317 11.17 -16.33 -10.08
CA ALA A 317 11.61 -17.43 -10.91
C ALA A 317 11.36 -17.11 -12.39
N ALA A 318 12.21 -17.60 -13.29
CA ALA A 318 12.01 -17.47 -14.74
C ALA A 318 12.65 -18.68 -15.44
N ALA A 319 12.18 -19.00 -16.65
CA ALA A 319 12.63 -20.20 -17.38
C ALA A 319 14.12 -20.19 -17.73
N ASN A 320 14.69 -19.00 -17.94
CA ASN A 320 16.10 -18.78 -18.27
C ASN A 320 16.92 -18.21 -17.10
N LEU A 321 16.40 -18.29 -15.87
CA LEU A 321 17.12 -17.95 -14.65
C LEU A 321 17.61 -19.25 -13.99
N PRO A 322 18.93 -19.44 -13.78
CA PRO A 322 19.48 -20.72 -13.31
C PRO A 322 19.02 -21.07 -11.90
N GLU A 323 18.87 -20.08 -11.03
CA GLU A 323 18.32 -20.24 -9.69
C GLU A 323 17.30 -19.12 -9.41
N PRO A 324 16.15 -19.42 -8.78
CA PRO A 324 15.19 -18.40 -8.39
C PRO A 324 15.83 -17.36 -7.46
N PHE A 325 15.63 -16.09 -7.76
CA PHE A 325 16.02 -15.01 -6.86
C PHE A 325 15.12 -15.02 -5.63
N ARG A 326 15.71 -14.89 -4.43
CA ARG A 326 14.98 -14.87 -3.17
C ARG A 326 15.44 -13.70 -2.31
N LYS A 327 14.49 -12.95 -1.75
CA LYS A 327 14.76 -11.91 -0.75
C LYS A 327 13.73 -12.03 0.36
N VAL A 328 14.19 -11.94 1.61
CA VAL A 328 13.32 -12.05 2.79
C VAL A 328 13.51 -10.80 3.64
N VAL A 329 12.40 -10.16 3.99
CA VAL A 329 12.40 -9.03 4.94
C VAL A 329 11.71 -9.48 6.22
N PRO A 330 12.44 -9.54 7.35
CA PRO A 330 11.82 -9.81 8.64
C PRO A 330 10.96 -8.62 9.07
N VAL A 331 9.80 -8.92 9.67
CA VAL A 331 8.85 -7.94 10.18
C VAL A 331 8.67 -8.15 11.67
N GLU A 332 8.87 -7.09 12.45
CA GLU A 332 8.54 -7.03 13.88
C GLU A 332 7.22 -6.31 14.05
N VAL A 333 6.34 -6.83 14.90
CA VAL A 333 5.09 -6.15 15.26
C VAL A 333 5.19 -5.73 16.72
N ARG A 334 4.95 -4.45 16.98
CA ARG A 334 4.97 -3.84 18.31
C ARG A 334 3.58 -3.36 18.67
N TYR A 335 3.13 -3.72 19.85
CA TYR A 335 1.81 -3.33 20.34
C TYR A 335 1.97 -2.19 21.36
N HIS A 336 1.15 -1.15 21.21
CA HIS A 336 1.08 0.00 22.09
C HIS A 336 -0.34 0.15 22.62
N GLU A 337 -0.52 0.25 23.93
CA GLU A 337 -1.85 0.51 24.49
C GLU A 337 -2.23 1.99 24.29
N ALA A 338 -3.42 2.23 23.75
CA ALA A 338 -4.00 3.54 23.53
C ALA A 338 -5.39 3.66 24.17
N SER A 339 -5.74 4.86 24.65
CA SER A 339 -7.08 5.14 25.19
C SER A 339 -8.00 5.68 24.10
N ILE A 340 -9.27 5.26 24.14
CA ILE A 340 -10.33 5.74 23.23
C ILE A 340 -11.02 7.00 23.81
N ASP A 341 -10.82 7.33 25.09
CA ASP A 341 -11.63 8.32 25.81
C ASP A 341 -11.66 9.70 25.11
N GLU A 342 -10.49 10.20 24.69
CA GLU A 342 -10.38 11.50 24.00
C GLU A 342 -11.09 11.50 22.64
N VAL A 343 -11.09 10.37 21.94
CA VAL A 343 -11.76 10.24 20.64
C VAL A 343 -13.26 10.16 20.82
N VAL A 344 -13.75 9.43 21.82
CA VAL A 344 -15.18 9.39 22.17
C VAL A 344 -15.70 10.79 22.49
N ASP A 345 -14.99 11.55 23.31
CA ASP A 345 -15.38 12.92 23.65
C ASP A 345 -15.43 13.82 22.41
N GLY A 346 -14.45 13.69 21.51
CA GLY A 346 -14.43 14.39 20.23
C GLY A 346 -15.58 14.02 19.30
N LEU A 347 -16.00 12.75 19.28
CA LEU A 347 -17.14 12.28 18.48
C LEU A 347 -18.47 12.79 19.03
N ILE A 348 -18.66 12.78 20.35
CA ILE A 348 -19.86 13.32 20.99
C ILE A 348 -19.97 14.82 20.76
N ALA A 349 -18.86 15.56 20.75
CA ALA A 349 -18.85 17.00 20.49
C ALA A 349 -19.16 17.38 19.03
N ARG A 350 -19.11 16.43 18.09
CA ARG A 350 -19.37 16.65 16.64
C ARG A 350 -20.78 16.24 16.20
N LEU A 351 -21.51 15.50 17.04
CA LEU A 351 -22.95 15.28 16.91
C LEU A 351 -23.72 16.58 17.15
#